data_AF-A0A1H9S9I5-F1
#
_entry.id   AF-A0A1H9S9I5-F1
#
_cell.length_a   1.000
_cell.length_b   1.000
_cell.length_c   1.000
_cell.angle_alpha   90.00
_cell.angle_beta   90.00
_cell.angle_gamma   90.00
#
_symmetry.space_group_name_H-M   'P 1'
#
loop_
_entity.id
_entity.type
_entity.pdbx_description
1 polymer ?
#
loop_
_entity_poly.entity_id
_entity_poly.type
_entity_poly.pdbx_seq_one_letter_code
_entity_poly.pdbx_strand_id
1 'polypeptide(L)'
;MLSGLLIVLLPLLLGYLVPVPALRWQQRINHAVNSAVYIILLLMGISLAGLENLSNQLAKLGGNALLLFSITTLLNLVALWWLSRRVALKAGQSPVVKDAPTSKLAAMQGSLLLVAVVAAGVMTGLLAGPRFGEGLFSKADLLAEWVLYGLLALIGCQLRNSGMPLKQILLNRLGLAIAVTLALSSLLAGLLAAPLLSLSWNEGLAMAAGFGWYSLSAILIGDQLGPLMGGVAFFNDLTRELLAFILIPLVIHRHTALAIGYGGATSMDFTLPVIQQHGGVACVPIAVVSGFILSLLSPPLILFFLSLSG
;
A
#
# COMPACT_ATOMS: atom_id res chain seq x y z
N MET A 1 -11.56 -21.40 -8.45
CA MET A 1 -11.17 -20.87 -7.12
C MET A 1 -9.65 -20.87 -6.96
N LEU A 2 -8.97 -22.02 -6.96
CA LEU A 2 -7.48 -22.07 -7.01
C LEU A 2 -6.88 -21.52 -8.31
N SER A 3 -7.61 -21.62 -9.44
CA SER A 3 -7.15 -21.14 -10.75
C SER A 3 -6.91 -19.63 -10.80
N GLY A 4 -7.77 -18.81 -10.20
CA GLY A 4 -7.62 -17.35 -10.17
C GLY A 4 -6.41 -16.91 -9.35
N LEU A 5 -6.22 -17.49 -8.16
CA LEU A 5 -5.04 -17.26 -7.34
C LEU A 5 -3.75 -17.66 -8.06
N LEU A 6 -3.76 -18.80 -8.75
CA LEU A 6 -2.61 -19.28 -9.51
C LEU A 6 -2.31 -18.36 -10.70
N ILE A 7 -3.34 -17.85 -11.39
CA ILE A 7 -3.18 -16.90 -12.50
C ILE A 7 -2.58 -15.58 -12.01
N VAL A 8 -2.98 -15.06 -10.84
CA VAL A 8 -2.45 -13.79 -10.33
C VAL A 8 -1.07 -13.95 -9.67
N LEU A 9 -0.80 -15.06 -8.97
CA LEU A 9 0.51 -15.32 -8.35
C LEU A 9 1.59 -15.79 -9.34
N LEU A 10 1.20 -16.40 -10.45
CA LEU A 10 2.15 -16.93 -11.43
C LEU A 10 3.05 -15.85 -12.06
N PRO A 11 2.56 -14.67 -12.48
CA PRO A 11 3.40 -13.55 -12.90
C PRO A 11 4.43 -13.15 -11.85
N LEU A 12 4.02 -13.05 -10.59
CA LEU A 12 4.91 -12.71 -9.46
C LEU A 12 6.03 -13.75 -9.30
N LEU A 13 5.68 -15.05 -9.31
CA LEU A 13 6.64 -16.15 -9.20
C LEU A 13 7.61 -16.18 -10.39
N LEU A 14 7.09 -16.06 -11.61
CA LEU A 14 7.89 -16.01 -12.82
C LEU A 14 8.87 -14.83 -12.81
N GLY A 15 8.41 -13.65 -12.38
CA GLY A 15 9.27 -12.49 -12.19
C GLY A 15 10.39 -12.74 -11.17
N TYR A 16 10.07 -13.37 -10.04
CA TYR A 16 11.05 -13.69 -9.01
C TYR A 16 12.15 -14.65 -9.49
N LEU A 17 11.83 -15.53 -10.45
CA LEU A 17 12.81 -16.45 -11.04
C LEU A 17 13.78 -15.75 -12.01
N VAL A 18 13.54 -14.49 -12.39
CA VAL A 18 14.41 -13.72 -13.29
C VAL A 18 15.47 -12.94 -12.49
N PRO A 19 16.74 -13.39 -12.47
CA PRO A 19 17.81 -12.61 -11.84
C PRO A 19 18.15 -11.38 -12.71
N VAL A 20 18.26 -10.21 -12.08
CA VAL A 20 18.62 -8.95 -12.76
C VAL A 20 19.84 -8.37 -12.06
N PRO A 21 21.06 -8.84 -12.40
CA PRO A 21 22.28 -8.50 -11.66
C PRO A 21 22.76 -7.07 -11.90
N ALA A 22 22.38 -6.46 -13.03
CA ALA A 22 22.86 -5.14 -13.40
C ALA A 22 21.98 -4.01 -12.83
N LEU A 23 22.60 -3.09 -12.08
CA LEU A 23 21.93 -1.97 -11.41
C LEU A 23 21.11 -1.09 -12.37
N ARG A 24 21.58 -0.87 -13.60
CA ARG A 24 20.86 -0.12 -14.64
C ARG A 24 19.49 -0.73 -14.96
N TRP A 25 19.41 -2.06 -15.01
CA TRP A 25 18.16 -2.77 -15.28
C TRP A 25 17.25 -2.80 -14.05
N GLN A 26 17.81 -2.90 -12.85
CA GLN A 26 17.04 -2.75 -11.60
C GLN A 26 16.38 -1.37 -11.51
N GLN A 27 17.12 -0.29 -11.84
CA GLN A 27 16.56 1.07 -11.88
C GLN A 27 15.43 1.21 -12.90
N ARG A 28 15.59 0.61 -14.09
CA ARG A 28 14.53 0.58 -15.12
C ARG A 28 13.29 -0.18 -14.65
N ILE A 29 13.46 -1.32 -13.99
CA ILE A 29 12.34 -2.08 -13.40
C ILE A 29 11.64 -1.21 -12.35
N ASN A 30 12.38 -0.52 -11.48
CA ASN A 30 11.79 0.38 -10.49
C ASN A 30 10.98 1.51 -11.14
N HIS A 31 11.48 2.11 -12.22
CA HIS A 31 10.72 3.09 -12.97
C HIS A 31 9.50 2.47 -13.65
N ALA A 32 9.62 1.27 -14.22
CA ALA A 32 8.50 0.58 -14.86
C ALA A 32 7.40 0.21 -13.86
N VAL A 33 7.75 -0.23 -12.64
CA VAL A 33 6.80 -0.48 -11.54
C VAL A 33 6.05 0.80 -11.19
N ASN A 34 6.76 1.91 -10.96
CA ASN A 34 6.13 3.20 -10.66
C ASN A 34 5.23 3.69 -11.79
N SER A 35 5.66 3.56 -13.05
CA SER A 35 4.86 3.92 -14.22
C SER A 35 3.61 3.06 -14.35
N ALA A 36 3.72 1.75 -14.13
CA ALA A 36 2.58 0.83 -14.17
C ALA A 36 1.54 1.19 -13.10
N VAL A 37 1.97 1.58 -11.90
CA VAL A 37 1.08 2.11 -10.85
C VAL A 37 0.31 3.34 -11.34
N TYR A 38 0.98 4.34 -11.93
CA TYR A 38 0.28 5.53 -12.43
C TYR A 38 -0.70 5.21 -13.55
N ILE A 39 -0.32 4.32 -14.47
CA ILE A 39 -1.19 3.88 -15.56
C ILE A 39 -2.44 3.20 -14.99
N ILE A 40 -2.29 2.28 -14.04
CA ILE A 40 -3.45 1.59 -13.47
C ILE A 40 -4.33 2.54 -12.67
N LEU A 41 -3.77 3.44 -11.85
CA LEU A 41 -4.58 4.43 -11.13
C LEU A 41 -5.37 5.34 -12.06
N LEU A 42 -4.79 5.70 -13.21
CA LEU A 42 -5.47 6.46 -14.25
C LEU A 42 -6.60 5.64 -14.89
N LEU A 43 -6.35 4.37 -15.23
CA LEU A 43 -7.36 3.46 -15.78
C LEU A 43 -8.49 3.20 -14.79
N MET A 44 -8.18 2.96 -13.51
CA MET A 44 -9.15 2.83 -12.42
C MET A 44 -9.99 4.10 -12.29
N GLY A 45 -9.39 5.29 -12.40
CA GLY A 45 -10.12 6.55 -12.46
C GLY A 45 -11.08 6.63 -13.65
N ILE A 46 -10.66 6.18 -14.83
CA ILE A 46 -11.52 6.10 -16.03
C ILE A 46 -12.68 5.14 -15.76
N SER A 47 -12.41 3.95 -15.20
CA SER A 47 -13.45 2.96 -14.88
C SER A 47 -14.44 3.48 -13.84
N LEU A 48 -13.97 4.20 -12.81
CA LEU A 48 -14.83 4.85 -11.81
C LEU A 48 -15.83 5.82 -12.47
N ALA A 49 -15.43 6.54 -13.52
CA ALA A 49 -16.32 7.46 -14.22
C ALA A 49 -17.47 6.75 -14.97
N GLY A 50 -17.33 5.45 -15.25
CA GLY A 50 -18.37 4.62 -15.86
C GLY A 50 -19.44 4.15 -14.89
N LEU A 51 -19.28 4.40 -13.58
CA LEU A 51 -20.28 4.03 -12.59
C LEU A 51 -21.55 4.89 -12.70
N GLU A 52 -22.69 4.23 -12.76
CA GLU A 52 -23.98 4.90 -12.62
C GLU A 52 -24.07 5.63 -11.28
N ASN A 53 -24.67 6.83 -11.29
CA ASN A 53 -24.77 7.69 -10.10
C ASN A 53 -23.41 7.95 -9.43
N LEU A 54 -22.41 8.36 -10.22
CA LEU A 54 -21.04 8.64 -9.79
C LEU A 54 -20.94 9.41 -8.47
N SER A 55 -21.77 10.45 -8.27
CA SER A 55 -21.79 11.24 -7.03
C SER A 55 -22.08 10.38 -5.80
N ASN A 56 -23.09 9.51 -5.87
CA ASN A 56 -23.46 8.60 -4.79
C ASN A 56 -22.38 7.53 -4.58
N GLN A 57 -21.77 7.03 -5.66
CA GLN A 57 -20.69 6.05 -5.58
C GLN A 57 -19.41 6.63 -4.97
N LEU A 58 -19.05 7.86 -5.31
CA LEU A 58 -17.93 8.58 -4.69
C LEU A 58 -18.19 8.86 -3.21
N ALA A 59 -19.42 9.21 -2.84
CA ALA A 59 -19.81 9.37 -1.43
C ALA A 59 -19.69 8.04 -0.66
N LYS A 60 -20.18 6.93 -1.23
CA LYS A 60 -20.02 5.58 -0.66
C LYS A 60 -18.56 5.17 -0.52
N LEU A 61 -17.76 5.39 -1.56
CA LEU A 61 -16.32 5.12 -1.56
C LEU A 61 -15.64 5.90 -0.44
N GLY A 62 -15.92 7.20 -0.31
CA GLY A 62 -15.37 8.04 0.76
C GLY A 62 -15.79 7.56 2.16
N GLY A 63 -17.08 7.24 2.34
CA GLY A 63 -17.60 6.71 3.61
C GLY A 63 -16.97 5.38 4.00
N ASN A 64 -16.89 4.43 3.06
CA ASN A 64 -16.28 3.13 3.27
C ASN A 64 -14.78 3.24 3.56
N ALA A 65 -14.07 4.11 2.83
CA ALA A 65 -12.64 4.36 3.05
C ALA A 65 -12.39 4.96 4.43
N LEU A 66 -13.19 5.95 4.84
CA LEU A 66 -13.09 6.56 6.17
C LEU A 66 -13.41 5.57 7.30
N LEU A 67 -14.41 4.72 7.11
CA LEU A 67 -14.77 3.69 8.08
C LEU A 67 -13.62 2.68 8.25
N LEU A 68 -13.12 2.12 7.15
CA LEU A 68 -12.00 1.18 7.16
C LEU A 68 -10.76 1.83 7.77
N PHE A 69 -10.44 3.06 7.35
CA PHE A 69 -9.32 3.85 7.86
C PHE A 69 -9.43 4.10 9.37
N SER A 70 -10.62 4.43 9.87
CA SER A 70 -10.81 4.73 11.30
C SER A 70 -10.58 3.50 12.16
N ILE A 71 -11.13 2.35 11.76
CA ILE A 71 -10.99 1.09 12.49
C ILE A 71 -9.54 0.60 12.43
N THR A 72 -8.93 0.58 11.23
CA THR A 72 -7.53 0.16 11.05
C THR A 72 -6.57 1.05 11.81
N THR A 73 -6.75 2.38 11.74
CA THR A 73 -5.94 3.35 12.47
C THR A 73 -6.04 3.14 13.98
N LEU A 74 -7.25 3.02 14.53
CA LEU A 74 -7.46 2.83 15.96
C LEU A 74 -6.75 1.56 16.47
N LEU A 75 -6.98 0.43 15.80
CA LEU A 75 -6.41 -0.86 16.21
C LEU A 75 -4.89 -0.88 16.04
N ASN A 76 -4.37 -0.37 14.93
CA ASN A 76 -2.93 -0.29 14.68
C ASN A 76 -2.24 0.60 15.71
N LEU A 77 -2.81 1.77 16.03
CA LEU A 77 -2.25 2.68 17.04
C LEU A 77 -2.23 2.04 18.42
N VAL A 78 -3.32 1.38 18.85
CA VAL A 78 -3.38 0.69 20.14
C VAL A 78 -2.36 -0.44 20.23
N ALA A 79 -2.29 -1.31 19.21
CA ALA A 79 -1.38 -2.45 19.19
C ALA A 79 0.10 -1.99 19.17
N LEU A 80 0.42 -1.01 18.33
CA LEU A 80 1.78 -0.47 18.22
C LEU A 80 2.19 0.35 19.44
N TRP A 81 1.26 1.08 20.06
CA TRP A 81 1.49 1.74 21.34
C TRP A 81 1.81 0.74 22.44
N TRP A 82 1.06 -0.36 22.50
CA TRP A 82 1.31 -1.44 23.44
C TRP A 82 2.69 -2.07 23.23
N LEU A 83 3.06 -2.35 21.98
CA LEU A 83 4.41 -2.83 21.62
C LEU A 83 5.48 -1.82 22.04
N SER A 84 5.25 -0.53 21.73
CA SER A 84 6.19 0.53 22.05
C SER A 84 6.44 0.71 23.55
N ARG A 85 5.49 0.33 24.42
CA ARG A 85 5.71 0.34 25.87
C ARG A 85 6.54 -0.84 26.36
N ARG A 86 6.56 -1.94 25.61
CA ARG A 86 7.32 -3.17 25.95
C ARG A 86 8.74 -3.15 25.42
N VAL A 87 9.01 -2.35 24.39
CA VAL A 87 10.33 -2.25 23.76
C VAL A 87 11.01 -0.96 24.22
N ALA A 88 12.16 -1.09 24.88
CA ALA A 88 13.02 0.04 25.23
C ALA A 88 13.88 0.49 24.03
N LEU A 89 13.24 1.02 22.98
CA LEU A 89 13.96 1.83 21.99
C LEU A 89 13.69 3.31 22.21
N LYS A 90 14.79 4.04 22.35
CA LYS A 90 14.79 5.50 22.31
C LYS A 90 15.39 5.91 20.99
N ALA A 91 14.68 6.74 20.23
CA ALA A 91 15.27 7.45 19.11
C ALA A 91 16.54 8.17 19.56
N GLY A 92 17.60 8.10 18.75
CA GLY A 92 18.86 8.79 19.03
C GLY A 92 18.70 10.32 18.94
N GLN A 93 19.70 11.07 19.41
CA GLN A 93 19.79 12.49 19.10
C GLN A 93 20.11 12.64 17.60
N SER A 94 19.19 13.21 16.82
CA SER A 94 19.40 13.46 15.39
C SER A 94 20.41 14.60 15.19
N PRO A 95 21.54 14.40 14.48
CA PRO A 95 22.16 15.51 13.77
C PRO A 95 21.21 15.94 12.63
N VAL A 96 20.97 17.25 12.51
CA VAL A 96 20.14 17.83 11.44
C VAL A 96 20.68 17.37 10.07
N VAL A 97 19.90 16.57 9.34
CA VAL A 97 20.25 16.12 7.98
C VAL A 97 20.08 17.32 7.04
N LYS A 98 21.16 17.76 6.39
CA LYS A 98 21.24 19.01 5.61
C LYS A 98 20.32 19.08 4.36
N ASP A 99 19.79 17.95 3.88
CA ASP A 99 19.03 17.87 2.63
C ASP A 99 17.71 17.07 2.73
N ALA A 100 17.21 16.80 3.94
CA ALA A 100 15.91 16.17 4.10
C ALA A 100 14.78 17.17 3.75
N PRO A 101 13.69 16.76 3.09
CA PRO A 101 12.59 17.65 2.74
C PRO A 101 12.10 18.39 3.99
N THR A 102 12.38 19.69 4.04
CA THR A 102 12.20 20.53 5.22
C THR A 102 10.73 20.88 5.49
N SER A 103 9.85 20.59 4.52
CA SER A 103 8.41 20.84 4.58
C SER A 103 7.62 19.54 4.46
N LYS A 104 6.64 19.34 5.36
CA LYS A 104 5.65 18.25 5.29
C LYS A 104 5.00 18.14 3.90
N LEU A 105 4.83 19.27 3.23
CA LEU A 105 4.19 19.37 1.92
C LEU A 105 5.06 18.75 0.80
N ALA A 106 6.39 18.87 0.91
CA ALA A 106 7.32 18.21 0.00
C ALA A 106 7.33 16.69 0.21
N ALA A 107 7.20 16.22 1.46
CA ALA A 107 7.10 14.80 1.78
C ALA A 107 5.79 14.17 1.26
N MET A 108 4.69 14.92 1.26
CA MET A 108 3.37 14.46 0.80
C MET A 108 3.15 14.61 -0.72
N GLN A 109 4.09 15.23 -1.46
CA GLN A 109 3.91 15.55 -2.88
C GLN A 109 3.66 14.29 -3.73
N GLY A 110 4.37 13.19 -3.44
CA GLY A 110 4.19 11.92 -4.15
C GLY A 110 2.77 11.35 -3.97
N SER A 111 2.30 11.30 -2.73
CA SER A 111 0.95 10.87 -2.35
C SER A 111 -0.14 11.74 -3.02
N LEU A 112 0.06 13.06 -3.06
CA LEU A 112 -0.85 14.00 -3.72
C LEU A 112 -0.90 13.83 -5.24
N LEU A 113 0.24 13.51 -5.86
CA LEU A 113 0.30 13.22 -7.30
C LEU A 113 -0.59 12.02 -7.65
N LEU A 114 -0.63 10.99 -6.82
CA LEU A 114 -1.45 9.79 -7.06
C LEU A 114 -2.95 10.11 -7.02
N VAL A 115 -3.37 10.97 -6.08
CA VAL A 115 -4.75 11.49 -6.07
C VAL A 115 -5.04 12.28 -7.35
N ALA A 116 -4.11 13.12 -7.80
CA ALA A 116 -4.25 13.89 -9.02
C ALA A 116 -4.37 12.98 -10.26
N VAL A 117 -3.64 11.86 -10.31
CA VAL A 117 -3.72 10.87 -11.40
C VAL A 117 -5.07 10.18 -11.43
N VAL A 118 -5.62 9.76 -10.29
CA VAL A 118 -6.98 9.19 -10.22
C VAL A 118 -8.02 10.22 -10.65
N ALA A 119 -7.91 11.46 -10.17
CA ALA A 119 -8.82 12.55 -10.55
C ALA A 119 -8.75 12.86 -12.06
N ALA A 120 -7.54 12.84 -12.65
CA ALA A 120 -7.34 12.98 -14.09
C ALA A 120 -7.97 11.80 -14.86
N GLY A 121 -7.87 10.57 -14.34
CA GLY A 121 -8.56 9.41 -14.88
C GLY A 121 -10.08 9.58 -14.90
N VAL A 122 -10.67 10.00 -13.77
CA VAL A 122 -12.12 10.27 -13.67
C VAL A 122 -12.54 11.35 -14.65
N MET A 123 -11.81 12.46 -14.72
CA MET A 123 -12.08 13.55 -15.67
C MET A 123 -12.01 13.06 -17.11
N THR A 124 -10.99 12.25 -17.44
CA THR A 124 -10.84 11.67 -18.77
C THR A 124 -12.00 10.75 -19.11
N GLY A 125 -12.43 9.89 -18.18
CA GLY A 125 -13.59 9.02 -18.34
C GLY A 125 -14.89 9.78 -18.53
N LEU A 126 -15.11 10.88 -17.80
CA LEU A 126 -16.30 11.74 -17.94
C LEU A 126 -16.34 12.47 -19.29
N LEU A 127 -15.20 12.95 -19.80
CA LEU A 127 -15.12 13.66 -21.07
C LEU A 127 -15.18 12.73 -22.28
N ALA A 128 -14.59 11.54 -22.18
CA ALA A 128 -14.52 10.55 -23.25
C ALA A 128 -15.72 9.60 -23.27
N GLY A 129 -16.35 9.33 -22.12
CA GLY A 129 -17.50 8.43 -21.97
C GLY A 129 -18.64 8.70 -22.96
N PRO A 130 -19.11 9.96 -23.13
CA PRO A 130 -20.17 10.28 -24.09
C PRO A 130 -19.81 9.99 -25.55
N ARG A 131 -18.51 9.95 -25.90
CA ARG A 131 -18.04 9.71 -27.28
C ARG A 131 -17.77 8.24 -27.58
N PHE A 132 -17.34 7.47 -26.58
CA PHE A 132 -16.86 6.09 -26.77
C PHE A 132 -17.77 5.03 -26.12
N GLY A 133 -18.76 5.44 -25.32
CA GLY A 133 -19.73 4.57 -24.67
C GLY A 133 -19.11 3.60 -23.65
N GLU A 134 -19.86 2.58 -23.27
CA GLU A 134 -19.46 1.54 -22.30
C GLU A 134 -18.20 0.74 -22.72
N GLY A 135 -17.87 0.75 -24.02
CA GLY A 135 -16.66 0.13 -24.55
C GLY A 135 -15.36 0.79 -24.07
N LEU A 136 -15.40 2.04 -23.58
CA LEU A 136 -14.23 2.69 -22.98
C LEU A 136 -13.91 2.12 -21.60
N PHE A 137 -14.92 1.97 -20.74
CA PHE A 137 -14.76 1.54 -19.36
C PHE A 137 -14.32 0.08 -19.27
N SER A 138 -14.98 -0.81 -20.03
CA SER A 138 -14.59 -2.23 -20.10
C SER A 138 -13.17 -2.44 -20.64
N LYS A 139 -12.73 -1.62 -21.61
CA LYS A 139 -11.34 -1.62 -22.08
C LYS A 139 -10.37 -1.10 -21.03
N ALA A 140 -10.76 -0.10 -20.24
CA ALA A 140 -9.93 0.42 -19.16
C ALA A 140 -9.70 -0.65 -18.08
N ASP A 141 -10.73 -1.40 -17.71
CA ASP A 141 -10.63 -2.54 -16.78
C ASP A 141 -9.71 -3.64 -17.33
N LEU A 142 -9.92 -4.07 -18.57
CA LEU A 142 -9.08 -5.10 -19.20
C LEU A 142 -7.61 -4.65 -19.30
N LEU A 143 -7.36 -3.40 -19.67
CA LEU A 143 -6.00 -2.86 -19.72
C LEU A 143 -5.38 -2.78 -18.32
N ALA A 144 -6.15 -2.41 -17.30
CA ALA A 144 -5.68 -2.38 -15.93
C ALA A 144 -5.25 -3.77 -15.44
N GLU A 145 -6.02 -4.81 -15.77
CA GLU A 145 -5.69 -6.22 -15.48
C GLU A 145 -4.38 -6.65 -16.15
N TRP A 146 -4.19 -6.37 -17.44
CA TRP A 146 -2.92 -6.71 -18.13
C TRP A 146 -1.72 -5.95 -17.56
N VAL A 147 -1.89 -4.67 -17.21
CA VAL A 147 -0.84 -3.89 -16.57
C VAL A 147 -0.57 -4.41 -15.17
N LEU A 148 -1.58 -4.91 -14.44
CA LEU A 148 -1.40 -5.60 -13.15
C LEU A 148 -0.53 -6.86 -13.30
N TYR A 149 -0.79 -7.72 -14.29
CA TYR A 149 0.04 -8.91 -14.51
C TYR A 149 1.49 -8.55 -14.81
N GLY A 150 1.71 -7.53 -15.64
CA GLY A 150 3.04 -6.97 -15.89
C GLY A 150 3.69 -6.42 -14.61
N LEU A 151 2.93 -5.66 -13.82
CA LEU A 151 3.37 -5.09 -12.55
C LEU A 151 3.80 -6.19 -11.57
N LEU A 152 3.00 -7.24 -11.40
CA LEU A 152 3.32 -8.36 -10.51
C LEU A 152 4.60 -9.08 -10.93
N ALA A 153 4.80 -9.30 -12.23
CA ALA A 153 6.06 -9.84 -12.73
C ALA A 153 7.26 -8.91 -12.42
N LEU A 154 7.11 -7.60 -12.62
CA LEU A 154 8.15 -6.64 -12.28
C LEU A 154 8.45 -6.59 -10.77
N ILE A 155 7.42 -6.67 -9.92
CA ILE A 155 7.56 -6.77 -8.46
C ILE A 155 8.31 -8.06 -8.09
N GLY A 156 7.99 -9.19 -8.72
CA GLY A 156 8.73 -10.44 -8.55
C GLY A 156 10.22 -10.25 -8.80
N CYS A 157 10.58 -9.60 -9.92
CA CYS A 157 11.96 -9.24 -10.24
C CYS A 157 12.58 -8.33 -9.16
N GLN A 158 11.86 -7.31 -8.67
CA GLN A 158 12.36 -6.44 -7.60
C GLN A 158 12.66 -7.20 -6.32
N LEU A 159 11.74 -8.08 -5.89
CA LEU A 159 11.88 -8.87 -4.67
C LEU A 159 13.13 -9.76 -4.74
N ARG A 160 13.39 -10.41 -5.88
CA ARG A 160 14.59 -11.22 -6.11
C ARG A 160 15.88 -10.43 -5.98
N ASN A 161 15.87 -9.19 -6.46
CA ASN A 161 17.05 -8.35 -6.57
C ASN A 161 17.16 -7.30 -5.45
N SER A 162 16.29 -7.38 -4.43
CA SER A 162 16.26 -6.46 -3.28
C SER A 162 17.51 -6.48 -2.40
N GLY A 163 18.42 -7.45 -2.61
CA GLY A 163 19.76 -7.46 -2.02
C GLY A 163 19.81 -7.69 -0.50
N MET A 164 18.67 -7.75 0.19
CA MET A 164 18.59 -8.09 1.61
C MET A 164 18.46 -9.61 1.77
N PRO A 165 19.49 -10.31 2.28
CA PRO A 165 19.34 -11.72 2.60
C PRO A 165 18.27 -11.87 3.70
N LEU A 166 17.35 -12.83 3.52
CA LEU A 166 16.29 -13.17 4.50
C LEU A 166 16.83 -13.32 5.93
N LYS A 167 18.08 -13.77 6.06
CA LYS A 167 18.78 -13.90 7.34
C LYS A 167 18.97 -12.55 8.05
N GLN A 168 19.28 -11.45 7.35
CA GLN A 168 19.41 -10.12 7.95
C GLN A 168 18.05 -9.53 8.36
N ILE A 169 16.99 -9.84 7.62
CA ILE A 169 15.61 -9.46 7.95
C ILE A 169 15.16 -10.15 9.25
N LEU A 170 15.39 -11.46 9.38
CA LEU A 170 15.05 -12.23 10.58
C LEU A 170 15.91 -11.88 11.81
N LEU A 171 17.12 -11.35 11.60
CA LEU A 171 18.00 -10.94 12.70
C LEU A 171 17.53 -9.63 13.37
N ASN A 172 16.82 -8.75 12.66
CA ASN A 172 16.23 -7.55 13.25
C ASN A 172 14.87 -7.87 13.90
N ARG A 173 14.96 -8.43 15.12
CA ARG A 173 13.79 -8.84 15.93
C ARG A 173 12.78 -7.73 16.13
N LEU A 174 13.22 -6.47 16.21
CA LEU A 174 12.32 -5.35 16.39
C LEU A 174 11.53 -5.03 15.13
N GLY A 175 12.20 -4.93 13.98
CA GLY A 175 11.52 -4.72 12.69
C GLY A 175 10.49 -5.82 12.44
N LEU A 176 10.84 -7.06 12.75
CA LEU A 176 9.91 -8.20 12.70
C LEU A 176 8.74 -8.04 13.69
N ALA A 177 8.99 -7.69 14.94
CA ALA A 177 7.93 -7.50 15.94
C ALA A 177 6.95 -6.38 15.54
N ILE A 178 7.46 -5.27 15.00
CA ILE A 178 6.65 -4.16 14.48
C ILE A 178 5.79 -4.63 13.30
N ALA A 179 6.39 -5.29 12.31
CA ALA A 179 5.68 -5.79 11.15
C ALA A 179 4.56 -6.77 11.52
N VAL A 180 4.86 -7.76 12.38
CA VAL A 180 3.87 -8.74 12.84
C VAL A 180 2.75 -8.08 13.64
N THR A 181 3.09 -7.15 14.54
CA THR A 181 2.09 -6.45 15.35
C THR A 181 1.15 -5.64 14.47
N LEU A 182 1.69 -4.91 13.50
CA LEU A 182 0.87 -4.15 12.56
C LEU A 182 0.01 -5.08 11.69
N ALA A 183 0.60 -6.13 11.11
CA ALA A 183 -0.14 -7.04 10.23
C ALA A 183 -1.33 -7.67 10.96
N LEU A 184 -1.12 -8.20 12.17
CA LEU A 184 -2.19 -8.82 12.96
C LEU A 184 -3.27 -7.81 13.36
N SER A 185 -2.90 -6.60 13.78
CA SER A 185 -3.87 -5.56 14.16
C SER A 185 -4.64 -5.02 12.95
N SER A 186 -4.01 -4.90 11.79
CA SER A 186 -4.67 -4.52 10.54
C SER A 186 -5.64 -5.61 10.06
N LEU A 187 -5.24 -6.88 10.09
CA LEU A 187 -6.15 -7.99 9.74
C LEU A 187 -7.34 -8.06 10.69
N LEU A 188 -7.12 -7.91 12.01
CA LEU A 188 -8.22 -7.82 12.97
C LEU A 188 -9.16 -6.65 12.66
N ALA A 189 -8.62 -5.50 12.27
CA ALA A 189 -9.43 -4.36 11.86
C ALA A 189 -10.25 -4.64 10.60
N GLY A 190 -9.67 -5.31 9.60
CA GLY A 190 -10.39 -5.76 8.41
C GLY A 190 -11.56 -6.70 8.74
N LEU A 191 -11.33 -7.65 9.65
CA LEU A 191 -12.37 -8.57 10.13
C LEU A 191 -13.52 -7.82 10.84
N LEU A 192 -13.20 -6.81 11.64
CA LEU A 192 -14.21 -5.98 12.32
C LEU A 192 -14.93 -5.02 11.37
N ALA A 193 -14.24 -4.54 10.33
CA ALA A 193 -14.81 -3.65 9.33
C ALA A 193 -15.71 -4.39 8.34
N ALA A 194 -15.45 -5.68 8.08
CA ALA A 194 -16.21 -6.50 7.13
C ALA A 194 -17.75 -6.37 7.24
N PRO A 195 -18.39 -6.64 8.41
CA PRO A 195 -19.84 -6.54 8.53
C PRO A 195 -20.35 -5.10 8.33
N LEU A 196 -19.56 -4.08 8.68
CA LEU A 196 -19.93 -2.68 8.54
C LEU A 196 -19.85 -2.20 7.07
N LEU A 197 -18.98 -2.82 6.28
CA LEU A 197 -18.81 -2.57 4.86
C LEU A 197 -19.67 -3.47 3.98
N SER A 198 -20.52 -4.31 4.58
CA SER A 198 -21.28 -5.35 3.86
C SER A 198 -20.40 -6.31 3.06
N LEU A 199 -19.21 -6.60 3.58
CA LEU A 199 -18.24 -7.54 3.03
C LEU A 199 -18.26 -8.86 3.79
N SER A 200 -17.88 -9.94 3.13
CA SER A 200 -17.51 -11.18 3.77
C SER A 200 -16.25 -11.00 4.64
N TRP A 201 -16.04 -11.91 5.59
CA TRP A 201 -14.91 -11.84 6.52
C TRP A 201 -13.56 -11.84 5.80
N ASN A 202 -13.44 -12.61 4.72
CA ASN A 202 -12.22 -12.73 3.93
C ASN A 202 -11.99 -11.50 3.03
N GLU A 203 -13.03 -10.93 2.43
CA GLU A 203 -12.91 -9.63 1.73
C GLU A 203 -12.44 -8.54 2.69
N GLY A 204 -12.99 -8.45 3.90
CA GLY A 204 -12.52 -7.49 4.91
C GLY A 204 -11.05 -7.70 5.31
N LEU A 205 -10.60 -8.95 5.46
CA LEU A 205 -9.18 -9.26 5.67
C LEU A 205 -8.32 -8.81 4.48
N ALA A 206 -8.77 -9.03 3.25
CA ALA A 206 -8.06 -8.59 2.05
C ALA A 206 -7.94 -7.06 2.00
N MET A 207 -9.03 -6.34 2.30
CA MET A 207 -9.07 -4.87 2.34
C MET A 207 -8.05 -4.26 3.31
N ALA A 208 -7.71 -4.96 4.40
CA ALA A 208 -6.75 -4.48 5.40
C ALA A 208 -5.32 -5.04 5.22
N ALA A 209 -5.11 -5.99 4.30
CA ALA A 209 -3.83 -6.62 4.04
C ALA A 209 -2.88 -5.79 3.16
N GLY A 210 -3.31 -4.60 2.70
CA GLY A 210 -2.46 -3.65 1.97
C GLY A 210 -1.30 -3.10 2.79
N PHE A 211 -1.48 -2.98 4.11
CA PHE A 211 -0.49 -2.49 5.08
C PHE A 211 0.17 -1.14 4.72
N GLY A 212 -0.53 -0.26 4.00
CA GLY A 212 -0.01 1.03 3.53
C GLY A 212 0.50 1.01 2.08
N TRP A 213 0.54 -0.14 1.40
CA TRP A 213 0.88 -0.20 -0.03
C TRP A 213 -0.34 0.08 -0.91
N TYR A 214 -0.79 1.34 -0.89
CA TYR A 214 -2.01 1.80 -1.56
C TYR A 214 -2.05 1.46 -3.05
N SER A 215 -0.90 1.47 -3.73
CA SER A 215 -0.86 1.22 -5.16
C SER A 215 -1.16 -0.23 -5.46
N LEU A 216 -0.53 -1.16 -4.76
CA LEU A 216 -0.78 -2.59 -4.94
C LEU A 216 -2.17 -3.00 -4.45
N SER A 217 -2.59 -2.52 -3.27
CA SER A 217 -3.87 -2.90 -2.68
C SER A 217 -5.04 -2.43 -3.52
N ALA A 218 -4.99 -1.20 -4.05
CA ALA A 218 -6.01 -0.68 -4.96
C ALA A 218 -6.24 -1.59 -6.18
N ILE A 219 -5.15 -2.10 -6.75
CA ILE A 219 -5.20 -2.87 -7.98
C ILE A 219 -5.74 -4.28 -7.72
N LEU A 220 -5.16 -5.00 -6.76
CA LEU A 220 -5.55 -6.38 -6.48
C LEU A 220 -7.00 -6.48 -5.98
N ILE A 221 -7.43 -5.52 -5.16
CA ILE A 221 -8.81 -5.42 -4.70
C ILE A 221 -9.72 -4.97 -5.84
N GLY A 222 -9.32 -3.98 -6.64
CA GLY A 222 -10.11 -3.44 -7.74
C GLY A 222 -10.41 -4.47 -8.83
N ASP A 223 -9.44 -5.33 -9.13
CA ASP A 223 -9.56 -6.42 -10.10
C ASP A 223 -10.63 -7.44 -9.69
N GLN A 224 -10.69 -7.80 -8.39
CA GLN A 224 -11.59 -8.86 -7.93
C GLN A 224 -12.93 -8.35 -7.38
N LEU A 225 -12.94 -7.21 -6.68
CA LEU A 225 -14.11 -6.63 -6.00
C LEU A 225 -14.65 -5.37 -6.70
N GLY A 226 -14.06 -5.01 -7.84
CA GLY A 226 -14.48 -3.91 -8.70
C GLY A 226 -13.85 -2.55 -8.35
N PRO A 227 -13.95 -1.55 -9.26
CA PRO A 227 -13.26 -0.27 -9.15
C PRO A 227 -13.59 0.52 -7.87
N LEU A 228 -14.82 0.39 -7.36
CA LEU A 228 -15.24 1.07 -6.13
C LEU A 228 -14.46 0.56 -4.92
N MET A 229 -14.35 -0.75 -4.74
CA MET A 229 -13.63 -1.34 -3.61
C MET A 229 -12.11 -1.16 -3.76
N GLY A 230 -11.59 -1.20 -4.99
CA GLY A 230 -10.21 -0.81 -5.28
C GLY A 230 -9.92 0.64 -4.84
N GLY A 231 -10.86 1.56 -5.10
CA GLY A 231 -10.81 2.93 -4.61
C GLY A 231 -10.85 3.02 -3.08
N VAL A 232 -11.68 2.23 -2.41
CA VAL A 232 -11.72 2.17 -0.93
C VAL A 232 -10.38 1.73 -0.35
N ALA A 233 -9.76 0.68 -0.93
CA ALA A 233 -8.44 0.19 -0.51
C ALA A 233 -7.35 1.25 -0.74
N PHE A 234 -7.36 1.90 -1.91
CA PHE A 234 -6.46 3.01 -2.25
C PHE A 234 -6.53 4.12 -1.20
N PHE A 235 -7.72 4.66 -0.94
CA PHE A 235 -7.87 5.80 -0.02
C PHE A 235 -7.58 5.41 1.43
N ASN A 236 -7.88 4.18 1.85
CA ASN A 236 -7.52 3.68 3.17
C ASN A 236 -6.00 3.73 3.41
N ASP A 237 -5.22 3.12 2.51
CA ASP A 237 -3.77 3.04 2.63
C ASP A 237 -3.09 4.40 2.35
N LEU A 238 -3.63 5.20 1.42
CA LEU A 238 -3.13 6.55 1.15
C LEU A 238 -3.35 7.47 2.34
N THR A 239 -4.57 7.52 2.89
CA THR A 239 -4.88 8.38 4.06
C THR A 239 -4.03 7.97 5.25
N ARG A 240 -3.76 6.68 5.40
CA ARG A 240 -2.82 6.15 6.39
C ARG A 240 -1.40 6.70 6.20
N GLU A 241 -0.88 6.72 4.97
CA GLU A 241 0.44 7.32 4.68
C GLU A 241 0.47 8.82 5.01
N LEU A 242 -0.57 9.57 4.62
CA LEU A 242 -0.69 10.99 4.95
C LEU A 242 -0.71 11.24 6.46
N LEU A 243 -1.43 10.40 7.21
CA LEU A 243 -1.42 10.46 8.67
C LEU A 243 -0.05 10.06 9.24
N ALA A 244 0.67 9.13 8.62
CA ALA A 244 2.01 8.73 9.07
C ALA A 244 3.00 9.89 8.99
N PHE A 245 2.97 10.71 7.92
CA PHE A 245 3.81 11.92 7.82
C PHE A 245 3.56 12.92 8.95
N ILE A 246 2.34 12.99 9.48
CA ILE A 246 2.01 13.84 10.62
C ILE A 246 2.42 13.17 11.92
N LEU A 247 2.15 11.87 12.06
CA LEU A 247 2.31 11.12 13.30
C LEU A 247 3.78 10.87 13.65
N ILE A 248 4.63 10.53 12.67
CA ILE A 248 6.03 10.18 12.88
C ILE A 248 6.78 11.30 13.63
N PRO A 249 6.81 12.56 13.16
CA PRO A 249 7.49 13.64 13.89
C PRO A 249 6.97 13.86 15.32
N LEU A 250 5.67 13.62 15.55
CA LEU A 250 5.04 13.87 16.85
C LEU A 250 5.39 12.81 17.90
N VAL A 251 5.56 11.56 17.49
CA VAL A 251 5.64 10.43 18.43
C VAL A 251 6.97 9.70 18.42
N ILE A 252 7.83 9.87 17.40
CA ILE A 252 9.04 9.03 17.23
C ILE A 252 10.02 9.07 18.41
N HIS A 253 10.11 10.20 19.13
CA HIS A 253 10.98 10.33 20.31
C HIS A 253 10.46 9.61 21.56
N ARG A 254 9.14 9.42 21.68
CA ARG A 254 8.50 8.75 22.84
C ARG A 254 8.09 7.32 22.53
N HIS A 255 7.68 7.07 21.29
CA HIS A 255 7.11 5.82 20.81
C HIS A 255 7.69 5.44 19.45
N THR A 256 8.99 5.14 19.40
CA THR A 256 9.72 4.84 18.15
C THR A 256 9.11 3.67 17.38
N ALA A 257 8.74 2.57 18.06
CA ALA A 257 8.12 1.42 17.42
C ALA A 257 6.74 1.76 16.81
N LEU A 258 5.99 2.67 17.45
CA LEU A 258 4.71 3.15 16.91
C LEU A 258 4.91 4.02 15.68
N ALA A 259 5.82 4.99 15.75
CA ALA A 259 6.13 5.85 14.60
C ALA A 259 6.54 5.03 13.38
N ILE A 260 7.49 4.10 13.55
CA ILE A 260 7.97 3.23 12.48
C ILE A 260 6.86 2.29 11.99
N GLY A 261 6.13 1.66 12.92
CA GLY A 261 5.11 0.68 12.57
C GLY A 261 3.90 1.28 11.87
N TYR A 262 3.50 2.49 12.25
CA TYR A 262 2.32 3.12 11.66
C TYR A 262 2.52 3.44 10.18
N GLY A 263 3.75 3.78 9.76
CA GLY A 263 4.12 3.93 8.35
C GLY A 263 3.90 2.65 7.53
N GLY A 264 3.98 1.47 8.16
CA GLY A 264 3.66 0.21 7.50
C GLY A 264 4.65 -0.14 6.39
N ALA A 265 4.14 -0.57 5.23
CA ALA A 265 4.94 -0.87 4.06
C ALA A 265 5.79 0.33 3.62
N THR A 266 5.26 1.55 3.76
CA THR A 266 5.93 2.78 3.31
C THR A 266 7.10 3.21 4.20
N SER A 267 7.32 2.51 5.32
CA SER A 267 8.45 2.75 6.22
C SER A 267 9.81 2.43 5.60
N MET A 268 9.86 1.66 4.52
CA MET A 268 11.10 1.37 3.81
C MET A 268 11.45 2.40 2.72
N ASP A 269 10.51 3.25 2.31
CA ASP A 269 10.67 4.18 1.19
C ASP A 269 10.08 5.57 1.46
N PHE A 270 8.76 5.79 1.34
CA PHE A 270 8.15 7.13 1.36
C PHE A 270 8.25 7.81 2.72
N THR A 271 8.02 7.06 3.81
CA THR A 271 8.12 7.61 5.16
C THR A 271 9.53 7.48 5.75
N LEU A 272 10.43 6.74 5.08
CA LEU A 272 11.80 6.53 5.55
C LEU A 272 12.60 7.84 5.74
N PRO A 273 12.59 8.83 4.82
CA PRO A 273 13.26 10.11 5.04
C PRO A 273 12.80 10.83 6.31
N VAL A 274 11.49 10.78 6.60
CA VAL A 274 10.90 11.43 7.77
C VAL A 274 11.29 10.69 9.06
N ILE A 275 11.30 9.35 9.02
CA ILE A 275 11.80 8.50 10.11
C ILE A 275 13.28 8.76 10.37
N GLN A 276 14.11 8.85 9.34
CA GLN A 276 15.55 9.11 9.46
C GLN A 276 15.81 10.51 10.03
N GLN A 277 15.08 11.52 9.55
CA GLN A 277 15.25 12.91 9.98
C GLN A 277 14.90 13.09 11.46
N HIS A 278 13.77 12.54 11.92
CA HIS A 278 13.27 12.77 13.28
C HIS A 278 13.71 11.68 14.27
N GLY A 279 13.86 10.43 13.83
CA GLY A 279 14.26 9.29 14.65
C GLY A 279 15.76 8.99 14.66
N GLY A 280 16.51 9.60 13.74
CA GLY A 280 17.94 9.38 13.56
C GLY A 280 18.27 8.10 12.76
N VAL A 281 19.53 7.97 12.37
CA VAL A 281 20.04 6.88 11.50
C VAL A 281 19.84 5.50 12.12
N ALA A 282 19.80 5.40 13.46
CA ALA A 282 19.55 4.15 14.17
C ALA A 282 18.16 3.55 13.87
N CYS A 283 17.18 4.36 13.47
CA CYS A 283 15.83 3.89 13.13
C CYS A 283 15.74 3.29 11.72
N VAL A 284 16.69 3.61 10.82
CA VAL A 284 16.64 3.23 9.39
C VAL A 284 16.59 1.71 9.19
N PRO A 285 17.48 0.89 9.80
CA PRO A 285 17.44 -0.55 9.57
C PRO A 285 16.15 -1.21 10.08
N ILE A 286 15.54 -0.67 11.14
CA ILE A 286 14.28 -1.17 11.70
C ILE A 286 13.12 -0.85 10.76
N ALA A 287 13.07 0.39 10.25
CA ALA A 287 12.04 0.84 9.34
C ALA A 287 12.09 0.08 8.00
N VAL A 288 13.28 -0.10 7.45
CA VAL A 288 13.51 -0.89 6.24
C VAL A 288 13.08 -2.34 6.41
N VAL A 289 13.46 -3.00 7.53
CA VAL A 289 13.05 -4.40 7.78
C VAL A 289 11.53 -4.51 7.98
N SER A 290 10.93 -3.63 8.78
CA SER A 290 9.48 -3.66 9.02
C SER A 290 8.70 -3.43 7.73
N GLY A 291 9.05 -2.39 6.96
CA GLY A 291 8.41 -2.08 5.70
C GLY A 291 8.57 -3.21 4.69
N PHE A 292 9.78 -3.76 4.55
CA PHE A 292 10.04 -4.88 3.66
C PHE A 292 9.18 -6.12 3.97
N ILE A 293 9.06 -6.50 5.25
CA ILE A 293 8.23 -7.65 5.65
C ILE A 293 6.77 -7.42 5.27
N LEU A 294 6.23 -6.22 5.55
CA LEU A 294 4.85 -5.88 5.23
C LEU A 294 4.60 -5.85 3.72
N SER A 295 5.53 -5.28 2.96
CA SER A 295 5.49 -5.28 1.49
C SER A 295 5.55 -6.69 0.92
N LEU A 296 6.34 -7.58 1.52
CA LEU A 296 6.42 -8.98 1.10
C LEU A 296 5.13 -9.77 1.44
N LEU A 297 4.50 -9.47 2.58
CA LEU A 297 3.29 -10.15 3.05
C LEU A 297 2.02 -9.67 2.33
N SER A 298 1.97 -8.41 1.91
CA SER A 298 0.76 -7.77 1.37
C SER A 298 0.18 -8.49 0.13
N PRO A 299 0.89 -8.64 -1.00
CA PRO A 299 0.35 -9.31 -2.18
C PRO A 299 -0.17 -10.74 -1.93
N PRO A 300 0.59 -11.66 -1.31
CA PRO A 300 0.11 -13.02 -1.11
C PRO A 300 -1.08 -13.09 -0.14
N LEU A 301 -1.14 -12.23 0.89
CA LEU A 301 -2.27 -12.20 1.81
C LEU A 301 -3.53 -11.68 1.14
N ILE A 302 -3.46 -10.57 0.40
CA ILE A 302 -4.62 -10.02 -0.34
C ILE A 302 -5.19 -11.11 -1.26
N LEU A 303 -4.32 -11.71 -2.09
CA LEU A 303 -4.74 -12.73 -3.04
C LEU A 303 -5.31 -13.97 -2.36
N PHE A 304 -4.66 -14.44 -1.29
CA PHE A 304 -5.15 -15.56 -0.52
C PHE A 304 -6.57 -15.32 -0.01
N PHE A 305 -6.83 -14.18 0.65
CA PHE A 305 -8.17 -13.89 1.19
C PHE A 305 -9.23 -13.67 0.10
N LEU A 306 -8.86 -13.01 -1.01
CA LEU A 306 -9.73 -12.87 -2.17
C LEU A 306 -10.06 -14.23 -2.80
N SER A 307 -9.13 -15.19 -2.80
CA SER A 307 -9.41 -16.52 -3.37
C SER A 307 -10.44 -17.35 -2.58
N LEU A 308 -10.70 -16.95 -1.33
CA LEU A 308 -11.66 -17.59 -0.44
C LEU A 308 -13.09 -17.06 -0.60
N SER A 309 -13.32 -16.03 -1.43
CA SER A 309 -14.64 -15.37 -1.58
C SER A 309 -15.62 -16.07 -2.52
N GLY A 310 -15.44 -17.37 -2.79
CA GLY A 310 -16.36 -18.13 -3.66
C GLY A 310 -17.37 -18.97 -2.92
#